data_AF-A0A2E5JLW1-F1
#
_entry.id   AF-A0A2E5JLW1-F1
#
_cell.length_a   1.000
_cell.length_b   1.000
_cell.length_c   1.000
_cell.angle_alpha   90.00
_cell.angle_beta   90.00
_cell.angle_gamma   90.00
#
_symmetry.space_group_name_H-M   'P 1'
#
loop_
_entity.id
_entity.type
_entity.pdbx_description
1 polymer ?
#
loop_
_entity_poly.entity_id
_entity_poly.type
_entity_poly.pdbx_seq_one_letter_code
_entity_poly.pdbx_strand_id
1 'polypeptide(L)'
;MKAQTKQSFLSLSFLITFSGIGYLLTDEFLSTETLFGHENHFTQSWWQAAHVFIGAFFLVALGMLVSEHLRPKLLSKNLKRRRSGLTLLSLISLSSVSGYLILFVSSSNIEEIIELIHWVSGLFFAGALIYHLKFSK
;
A
#
# COMPACT_ATOMS: atom_id res chain seq x y z
N MET A 1 -9.71 -15.00 13.14
CA MET A 1 -9.97 -14.49 11.78
C MET A 1 -10.51 -15.62 10.92
N LYS A 2 -11.66 -15.41 10.28
CA LYS A 2 -12.25 -16.40 9.37
C LYS A 2 -11.35 -16.60 8.14
N ALA A 3 -11.35 -17.81 7.56
CA ALA A 3 -10.51 -18.13 6.40
C ALA A 3 -10.79 -17.22 5.20
N GLN A 4 -12.07 -16.89 4.97
CA GLN A 4 -12.52 -15.99 3.92
C GLN A 4 -11.95 -14.57 4.11
N THR A 5 -12.07 -13.97 5.31
CA THR A 5 -11.51 -12.64 5.62
C THR A 5 -10.00 -12.58 5.36
N LYS A 6 -9.28 -13.65 5.74
CA LYS A 6 -7.84 -13.77 5.47
C LYS A 6 -7.55 -13.77 3.97
N GLN A 7 -8.25 -14.59 3.19
CA GLN A 7 -8.03 -14.70 1.76
C GLN A 7 -8.35 -13.39 1.05
N SER A 8 -9.49 -12.76 1.37
CA SER A 8 -9.86 -11.45 0.81
C SER A 8 -8.80 -10.38 1.10
N PHE A 9 -8.29 -10.31 2.33
CA PHE A 9 -7.22 -9.36 2.66
C PHE A 9 -5.95 -9.62 1.84
N LEU A 10 -5.51 -10.88 1.74
CA LEU A 10 -4.30 -11.22 0.98
C LEU A 10 -4.45 -10.95 -0.53
N SER A 11 -5.62 -11.26 -1.10
CA SER A 11 -5.92 -10.95 -2.50
C SER A 11 -5.90 -9.45 -2.75
N LEU A 12 -6.52 -8.65 -1.87
CA LEU A 12 -6.48 -7.19 -1.99
C LEU A 12 -5.07 -6.63 -1.78
N SER A 13 -4.30 -7.15 -0.82
CA SER A 13 -2.88 -6.79 -0.66
C SER A 13 -2.06 -7.07 -1.91
N PHE A 14 -2.29 -8.20 -2.57
CA PHE A 14 -1.61 -8.51 -3.83
C PHE A 14 -2.01 -7.53 -4.94
N LEU A 15 -3.31 -7.31 -5.13
CA LEU A 15 -3.83 -6.45 -6.18
C LEU A 15 -3.41 -4.98 -6.00
N ILE A 16 -3.43 -4.46 -4.76
CA ILE A 16 -3.02 -3.07 -4.49
C ILE A 16 -1.52 -2.88 -4.74
N THR A 17 -0.68 -3.83 -4.30
CA THR A 17 0.76 -3.77 -4.56
C THR A 17 1.05 -3.92 -6.04
N PHE A 18 0.39 -4.84 -6.74
CA PHE A 18 0.60 -5.05 -8.17
C PHE A 18 0.22 -3.82 -9.00
N SER A 19 -0.97 -3.27 -8.75
CA SER A 19 -1.41 -2.03 -9.43
C SER A 19 -0.54 -0.83 -9.08
N GLY A 20 -0.05 -0.73 -7.83
CA GLY A 20 0.84 0.35 -7.40
C GLY A 20 2.22 0.28 -8.04
N ILE A 21 2.79 -0.93 -8.16
CA ILE A 21 4.04 -1.14 -8.92
C ILE A 21 3.82 -0.82 -10.40
N GLY A 22 2.69 -1.23 -10.98
CA GLY A 22 2.33 -0.90 -12.35
C GLY A 22 2.31 0.62 -12.59
N TYR A 23 1.65 1.35 -11.68
CA TYR A 23 1.60 2.81 -11.71
C TYR A 23 3.00 3.41 -11.59
N LEU A 24 3.77 3.03 -10.55
CA LEU A 24 5.13 3.52 -10.31
C LEU A 24 6.05 3.31 -11.51
N LEU A 25 6.01 2.13 -12.13
CA LEU A 25 6.81 1.85 -13.32
C LEU A 25 6.42 2.74 -14.49
N THR A 26 5.12 2.94 -14.71
CA THR A 26 4.67 3.78 -15.81
C THR A 26 4.93 5.27 -15.62
N ASP A 27 4.85 5.74 -14.38
CA ASP A 27 4.96 7.14 -14.00
C ASP A 27 6.43 7.61 -13.97
N GLU A 28 7.29 6.85 -13.29
CA GLU A 28 8.70 7.23 -13.05
C GLU A 28 9.65 6.76 -14.15
N PHE A 29 9.37 5.60 -14.78
CA PHE A 29 10.36 4.92 -15.63
C PHE A 29 9.96 4.82 -17.11
N LEU A 30 8.67 4.91 -17.44
CA LEU A 30 8.18 4.74 -18.82
C LEU A 30 7.56 6.01 -19.42
N SER A 31 7.43 7.08 -18.64
CA SER A 31 7.08 8.41 -19.17
C SER A 31 8.24 8.97 -19.99
N THR A 32 7.92 9.75 -21.03
CA THR A 32 8.91 10.28 -21.97
C THR A 32 8.84 11.79 -22.03
N GLU A 33 10.01 12.43 -21.98
CA GLU A 33 10.12 13.86 -22.25
C GLU A 33 10.09 14.12 -23.77
N THR A 34 9.17 14.96 -24.21
CA THR A 34 9.03 15.36 -25.62
C THR A 34 9.27 16.85 -25.81
N LEU A 35 9.30 17.30 -27.07
CA LEU A 35 9.38 18.73 -27.40
C LEU A 35 8.17 19.54 -26.88
N PHE A 36 7.06 18.87 -26.53
CA PHE A 36 5.84 19.49 -26.02
C PHE A 36 5.67 19.31 -24.50
N GLY A 37 6.66 18.72 -23.83
CA GLY A 37 6.66 18.47 -22.39
C GLY A 37 6.59 16.98 -22.04
N HIS A 38 6.29 16.74 -20.77
CA HIS A 38 6.19 15.40 -20.19
C HIS A 38 4.99 14.65 -20.77
N GLU A 39 5.24 13.51 -21.41
CA GLU A 39 4.19 12.62 -21.90
C GLU A 39 4.13 11.34 -21.07
N ASN A 40 2.97 11.13 -20.48
CA ASN A 40 2.62 9.96 -19.69
C ASN A 40 2.58 8.68 -20.54
N HIS A 41 2.98 7.54 -19.95
CA HIS A 41 2.81 6.25 -20.61
C HIS A 41 1.31 5.94 -20.83
N PHE A 42 0.94 5.37 -21.99
CA PHE A 42 -0.46 5.16 -22.37
C PHE A 42 -1.29 4.30 -21.39
N THR A 43 -0.63 3.47 -20.57
CA THR A 43 -1.30 2.65 -19.53
C THR A 43 -1.31 3.27 -18.13
N GLN A 44 -0.63 4.40 -17.90
CA GLN A 44 -0.46 5.00 -16.57
C GLN A 44 -1.81 5.31 -15.91
N SER A 45 -2.73 5.91 -16.66
CA SER A 45 -4.09 6.23 -16.18
C SER A 45 -4.87 4.98 -15.75
N TRP A 46 -4.71 3.87 -16.46
CA TRP A 46 -5.36 2.59 -16.11
C TRP A 46 -4.79 2.00 -14.82
N TRP A 47 -3.46 2.04 -14.64
CA TRP A 47 -2.83 1.59 -13.41
C TRP A 47 -3.22 2.46 -12.22
N GLN A 48 -3.24 3.78 -12.40
CA GLN A 48 -3.67 4.73 -11.38
C GLN A 48 -5.11 4.47 -10.95
N ALA A 49 -6.03 4.36 -11.92
CA ALA A 49 -7.44 4.10 -11.65
C ALA A 49 -7.65 2.77 -10.92
N ALA A 50 -6.97 1.70 -11.36
CA ALA A 50 -7.00 0.42 -10.68
C ALA A 50 -6.47 0.52 -9.24
N HIS A 51 -5.32 1.18 -9.04
CA HIS A 51 -4.70 1.34 -7.73
C HIS A 51 -5.62 2.07 -6.74
N VAL A 52 -6.15 3.23 -7.13
CA VAL A 52 -7.06 4.02 -6.29
C VAL A 52 -8.34 3.23 -5.97
N PHE A 53 -8.93 2.58 -6.97
CA PHE A 53 -10.14 1.78 -6.78
C PHE A 53 -9.92 0.61 -5.83
N ILE A 54 -8.87 -0.19 -6.05
CA ILE A 54 -8.50 -1.31 -5.17
C ILE A 54 -8.17 -0.79 -3.77
N GLY A 55 -7.55 0.39 -3.67
CA GLY A 55 -7.18 1.04 -2.41
C GLY A 55 -8.38 1.24 -1.49
N ALA A 56 -9.51 1.68 -2.03
CA ALA A 56 -10.75 1.83 -1.27
C ALA A 56 -11.22 0.51 -0.65
N PHE A 57 -11.26 -0.58 -1.43
CA PHE A 57 -11.63 -1.91 -0.92
C PHE A 57 -10.60 -2.46 0.08
N PHE A 58 -9.32 -2.18 -0.16
CA PHE A 58 -8.25 -2.58 0.72
C PHE A 58 -8.35 -1.94 2.11
N LEU A 59 -8.71 -0.65 2.20
CA LEU A 59 -8.94 0.04 3.47
C LEU A 59 -10.13 -0.56 4.25
N VAL A 60 -11.20 -0.97 3.56
CA VAL A 60 -12.32 -1.69 4.18
C VAL A 60 -11.84 -3.04 4.75
N ALA A 61 -11.08 -3.81 3.96
CA ALA A 61 -10.54 -5.09 4.40
C ALA A 61 -9.53 -4.94 5.56
N LEU A 62 -8.76 -3.84 5.59
CA LEU A 62 -7.87 -3.51 6.71
C LEU A 62 -8.66 -3.29 8.00
N GLY A 63 -9.79 -2.57 7.95
CA GLY A 63 -10.67 -2.40 9.10
C GLY A 63 -11.17 -3.73 9.68
N MET A 64 -11.53 -4.67 8.81
CA MET A 64 -11.91 -6.03 9.22
C MET A 64 -10.73 -6.81 9.82
N LEU A 65 -9.53 -6.66 9.27
CA LEU A 65 -8.33 -7.32 9.79
C LEU A 65 -7.95 -6.79 11.19
N VAL A 66 -8.06 -5.48 11.41
CA VAL A 66 -7.75 -4.86 12.72
C VAL A 66 -8.67 -5.40 13.81
N SER A 67 -9.97 -5.53 13.52
CA SER A 67 -10.96 -6.02 14.49
C SER A 67 -10.79 -7.52 14.80
N GLU A 68 -10.54 -8.37 13.80
CA GLU A 68 -10.48 -9.83 13.97
C GLU A 68 -9.08 -10.40 14.29
N HIS A 69 -8.00 -9.71 13.90
CA HIS A 69 -6.64 -10.24 13.98
C HIS A 69 -5.73 -9.45 14.91
N LEU A 70 -5.77 -8.12 14.84
CA LEU A 70 -4.85 -7.26 15.57
C LEU A 70 -5.22 -7.14 17.06
N ARG A 71 -6.48 -6.82 17.35
CA ARG A 71 -6.97 -6.57 18.72
C ARG A 71 -6.68 -7.73 19.70
N PRO A 72 -6.92 -9.01 19.36
CA PRO A 72 -6.61 -10.12 20.27
C PRO A 72 -5.10 -10.39 20.43
N LYS A 73 -4.31 -10.07 19.40
CA LYS A 73 -2.87 -10.39 19.36
C LYS A 73 -1.98 -9.33 19.99
N LEU A 74 -2.44 -8.08 20.09
CA LEU A 74 -1.77 -7.01 20.81
C LEU A 74 -1.53 -7.33 22.29
N LEU A 75 -2.42 -8.15 22.88
CA LEU A 75 -2.33 -8.60 24.27
C LEU A 75 -1.52 -9.91 24.43
N SER A 76 -1.04 -10.52 23.35
CA SER A 76 -0.30 -11.78 23.43
C SER A 76 1.16 -11.56 23.81
N LYS A 77 1.74 -12.45 24.64
CA LYS A 77 3.13 -12.38 25.10
C LYS A 77 4.19 -12.62 24.01
N ASN A 78 3.79 -13.00 22.79
CA ASN A 78 4.73 -13.23 21.70
C ASN A 78 5.21 -11.90 21.07
N LEU A 79 6.35 -11.41 21.55
CA LEU A 79 6.95 -10.14 21.13
C LEU A 79 7.30 -10.10 19.64
N LYS A 80 7.78 -11.21 19.05
CA LYS A 80 8.15 -11.27 17.62
C LYS A 80 6.92 -11.08 16.73
N ARG A 81 5.83 -11.75 17.07
CA ARG A 81 4.54 -11.62 16.36
C ARG A 81 3.93 -10.22 16.52
N ARG A 82 4.04 -9.64 17.72
CA ARG A 82 3.55 -8.27 17.98
C ARG A 82 4.34 -7.23 17.20
N ARG A 83 5.67 -7.31 17.19
CA ARG A 83 6.54 -6.38 16.45
C ARG A 83 6.25 -6.42 14.95
N SER A 84 6.24 -7.59 14.33
CA SER A 84 5.96 -7.70 12.89
C SER A 84 4.56 -7.21 12.52
N GLY A 85 3.54 -7.47 13.34
CA GLY A 85 2.20 -6.94 13.15
C GLY A 85 2.12 -5.41 13.28
N LEU A 86 2.83 -4.84 14.26
CA LEU A 86 2.92 -3.39 14.43
C LEU A 86 3.68 -2.73 13.27
N THR A 87 4.78 -3.33 12.79
CA THR A 87 5.51 -2.85 11.61
C THR A 87 4.59 -2.79 10.39
N LEU A 88 3.79 -3.83 10.15
CA LEU A 88 2.81 -3.83 9.07
C LEU A 88 1.78 -2.72 9.22
N LEU A 89 1.24 -2.53 10.43
CA LEU A 89 0.27 -1.49 10.71
C LEU A 89 0.85 -0.08 10.52
N SER A 90 2.10 0.15 10.94
CA SER A 90 2.77 1.43 10.73
C SER A 90 2.96 1.73 9.24
N LEU A 91 3.46 0.75 8.47
CA LEU A 91 3.72 0.92 7.04
C LEU A 91 2.44 1.18 6.24
N ILE A 92 1.39 0.37 6.48
CA ILE A 92 0.12 0.55 5.79
C ILE A 92 -0.57 1.87 6.17
N SER A 93 -0.45 2.31 7.42
CA SER A 93 -1.01 3.60 7.86
C SER A 93 -0.26 4.76 7.21
N LEU A 94 1.07 4.69 7.18
CA LEU A 94 1.91 5.70 6.53
C LEU A 94 1.59 5.80 5.03
N SER A 95 1.48 4.66 4.34
CA SER A 95 1.11 4.60 2.92
C SER A 95 -0.31 5.12 2.67
N SER A 96 -1.28 4.76 3.52
CA SER A 96 -2.68 5.20 3.36
C SER A 96 -2.85 6.71 3.59
N VAL A 97 -2.18 7.26 4.60
CA VAL A 97 -2.24 8.69 4.91
C VAL A 97 -1.55 9.50 3.82
N SER A 98 -0.36 9.09 3.38
CA SER A 98 0.33 9.76 2.26
C SER A 98 -0.49 9.68 0.97
N GLY A 99 -1.09 8.52 0.65
CA GLY A 99 -1.97 8.38 -0.51
C GLY A 99 -3.19 9.31 -0.47
N TYR A 100 -3.76 9.53 0.72
CA TYR A 100 -4.81 10.53 0.90
C TYR A 100 -4.30 11.95 0.68
N LEU A 101 -3.12 12.29 1.20
CA LEU A 101 -2.55 13.64 1.09
C LEU A 101 -2.22 14.03 -0.36
N ILE A 102 -1.81 13.08 -1.21
CA ILE A 102 -1.57 13.31 -2.65
C ILE A 102 -2.81 13.91 -3.32
N LEU A 103 -4.02 13.60 -2.85
CA LEU A 103 -5.26 14.13 -3.42
C LEU A 103 -5.49 15.63 -3.14
N PHE A 104 -4.76 16.23 -2.18
CA PHE A 104 -5.02 17.59 -1.70
C PHE A 104 -3.80 18.50 -1.70
N VAL A 105 -2.59 17.94 -1.68
CA VAL A 105 -1.34 18.71 -1.65
C VAL A 105 -0.82 18.88 -3.06
N SER A 106 -0.73 20.13 -3.54
CA SER A 106 -0.32 20.46 -4.93
C SER A 106 0.90 21.38 -4.97
N SER A 107 1.75 21.32 -3.93
CA SER A 107 2.98 22.11 -3.85
C SER A 107 4.17 21.22 -4.19
N SER A 108 4.93 21.59 -5.22
CA SER A 108 5.98 20.76 -5.86
C SER A 108 6.88 20.02 -4.87
N ASN A 109 7.43 20.72 -3.87
CA ASN A 109 8.42 20.12 -2.97
C ASN A 109 7.81 19.16 -1.93
N ILE A 110 6.57 19.41 -1.51
CA ILE A 110 5.90 18.59 -0.49
C ILE A 110 5.24 17.38 -1.15
N GLU A 111 4.68 17.58 -2.35
CA GLU A 111 4.06 16.54 -3.17
C GLU A 111 5.06 15.41 -3.47
N GLU A 112 6.26 15.73 -3.98
CA GLU A 112 7.32 14.75 -4.27
C GLU A 112 7.72 13.94 -3.02
N ILE A 113 7.81 14.59 -1.85
CA ILE A 113 8.12 13.91 -0.59
C ILE A 113 6.99 12.96 -0.17
N ILE A 114 5.73 13.38 -0.34
CA ILE A 114 4.57 12.55 0.02
C ILE A 114 4.48 11.35 -0.93
N GLU A 115 4.69 11.54 -2.22
CA GLU A 115 4.74 10.46 -3.23
C GLU A 115 5.83 9.45 -2.89
N LEU A 116 7.04 9.93 -2.59
CA LEU A 116 8.16 9.10 -2.14
C LEU A 116 7.78 8.28 -0.90
N ILE A 117 7.21 8.92 0.12
CA ILE A 117 6.75 8.24 1.34
C ILE A 117 5.70 7.18 0.99
N HIS A 118 4.76 7.50 0.09
CA HIS A 118 3.66 6.62 -0.29
C HIS A 118 4.14 5.31 -0.92
N TRP A 119 4.94 5.40 -2.00
CA TRP A 119 5.36 4.21 -2.72
C TRP A 119 6.43 3.41 -1.94
N VAL A 120 7.37 4.08 -1.26
CA VAL A 120 8.40 3.41 -0.44
C VAL A 120 7.72 2.61 0.68
N SER A 121 6.83 3.24 1.44
CA SER A 121 6.12 2.54 2.52
C SER A 121 5.25 1.39 2.01
N GLY A 122 4.64 1.53 0.82
CA GLY A 122 3.89 0.48 0.15
C GLY A 122 4.76 -0.74 -0.22
N LEU A 123 5.96 -0.52 -0.79
CA LEU A 123 6.89 -1.61 -1.11
C LEU A 123 7.41 -2.31 0.17
N PHE A 124 7.77 -1.53 1.19
CA PHE A 124 8.17 -2.10 2.48
C PHE A 124 7.03 -2.89 3.12
N PHE A 125 5.78 -2.43 3.00
CA PHE A 125 4.61 -3.18 3.47
C PHE A 125 4.51 -4.55 2.78
N ALA A 126 4.63 -4.59 1.44
CA ALA A 126 4.56 -5.83 0.68
C ALA A 126 5.65 -6.84 1.13
N GLY A 127 6.89 -6.39 1.27
CA GLY A 127 8.00 -7.21 1.76
C GLY A 127 7.79 -7.69 3.21
N ALA A 128 7.38 -6.79 4.10
CA ALA A 128 7.08 -7.10 5.49
C ALA A 128 5.91 -8.09 5.63
N LEU A 129 4.93 -8.05 4.72
CA LEU A 129 3.77 -8.93 4.75
C LEU A 129 4.19 -10.37 4.44
N ILE A 130 5.02 -10.56 3.42
CA ILE A 130 5.61 -11.86 3.08
C ILE A 130 6.41 -12.40 4.28
N TYR A 131 7.22 -11.55 4.92
CA TYR A 131 7.96 -11.93 6.11
C TYR A 131 7.04 -12.36 7.27
N HIS A 132 6.00 -11.57 7.55
CA HIS A 132 5.05 -11.88 8.62
C HIS A 132 4.33 -13.22 8.40
N LEU A 133 3.91 -13.50 7.15
CA LEU A 133 3.24 -14.75 6.78
C LEU A 133 4.14 -15.98 6.93
N LYS A 134 5.43 -15.86 6.61
CA LYS A 134 6.40 -16.97 6.69
C LYS A 134 6.94 -17.20 8.10
N PHE A 135 7.22 -16.13 8.85
CA PHE A 135 8.08 -16.20 10.05
C PHE A 135 7.42 -15.76 11.36
N SER A 136 6.17 -15.27 11.34
CA SER A 136 5.52 -14.65 12.50
C SER A 136 4.10 -15.16 12.81
N LYS A 137 3.78 -16.42 12.47
CA LYS A 137 2.48 -17.05 12.76
C LYS A 137 2.14 -17.09 14.27
#